data_AF-A0AAP6ZYP9-F1
#
_entry.id   AF-A0AAP6ZYP9-F1
#
_cell.length_a   1.000
_cell.length_b   1.000
_cell.length_c   1.000
_cell.angle_alpha   90.00
_cell.angle_beta   90.00
_cell.angle_gamma   90.00
#
_symmetry.space_group_name_H-M   'P 1'
#
loop_
_entity.id
_entity.type
_entity.pdbx_description
1 polymer ?
#
loop_
_entity_poly.entity_id
_entity_poly.type
_entity_poly.pdbx_seq_one_letter_code
_entity_poly.pdbx_strand_id
1 'polypeptide(L)'
;MRKWMSQAVVLMLVSVLLLTSMSGIASAKSNYLQESAAIGKISSEQMKGKINGISISGYTFRNSFWIPVKQLIEYGFDVAVGGKTDPIRISRNLNKEIKGVKQENTAPSKKEITVHYTNKDIYVGNLKLTAYQIDNTNVIRLSDLKMFGDMTWEAKSKTIQLKLNSSTYNNELNIWVTDDKVYNRTGQTMSEIQIKHFYLQDGQIQEKFETLRNVETVAAVKGNKQEDNAKRIVMGYLGTVLFNVVTVEGEKVANLRAIDEIDFYKSKTRLEDVKYQLDQEYKIFEKEVKAYLKQELKRNNNQPLKVVGTEVSYDSIGTPEVNVDIINLSEKRVVAFEVVVTGYDSYNRVVRNTITKESSLKGIAQNLSEVIGMGSRGVYTWKMHFHDNMVKASVKVTSVKFSDGTVWRAK
;
A
#
# COMPACT_ATOMS: atom_id res chain seq x y z
N MET A 1 -4.28 24.75 -47.95
CA MET A 1 -5.41 23.87 -47.55
C MET A 1 -5.07 23.22 -46.20
N ARG A 2 -5.65 23.73 -45.10
CA ARG A 2 -6.56 22.98 -44.17
C ARG A 2 -5.97 21.63 -43.70
N LYS A 3 -5.24 21.57 -42.58
CA LYS A 3 -5.64 21.37 -41.15
C LYS A 3 -6.45 20.08 -40.87
N TRP A 4 -5.93 19.26 -39.95
CA TRP A 4 -6.51 18.66 -38.72
C TRP A 4 -5.76 17.33 -38.39
N MET A 5 -4.83 17.29 -37.44
CA MET A 5 -4.99 16.90 -36.02
C MET A 5 -5.75 15.58 -35.76
N SER A 6 -5.02 14.54 -35.32
CA SER A 6 -5.37 13.71 -34.15
C SER A 6 -4.20 12.77 -33.74
N GLN A 7 -3.53 13.09 -32.61
CA GLN A 7 -3.41 12.28 -31.37
C GLN A 7 -2.43 11.09 -31.45
N ALA A 8 -1.26 11.07 -30.80
CA ALA A 8 -0.97 11.16 -29.36
C ALA A 8 -1.77 10.17 -28.51
N VAL A 9 -1.39 8.88 -28.48
CA VAL A 9 -1.55 7.92 -27.37
C VAL A 9 -0.62 6.72 -27.64
N VAL A 10 0.56 6.69 -27.01
CA VAL A 10 1.23 5.44 -26.57
C VAL A 10 1.17 5.50 -25.06
N LEU A 11 0.01 5.12 -24.52
CA LEU A 11 -0.26 5.14 -23.08
C LEU A 11 0.40 3.91 -22.45
N MET A 12 1.39 4.20 -21.60
CA MET A 12 1.65 3.46 -20.38
C MET A 12 0.33 3.05 -19.70
N LEU A 13 -0.01 1.77 -19.83
CA LEU A 13 -0.78 1.03 -18.83
C LEU A 13 0.22 -0.01 -18.33
N VAL A 14 1.02 0.22 -17.29
CA VAL A 14 0.63 0.69 -15.95
C VAL A 14 1.81 1.46 -15.35
N SER A 15 1.78 2.78 -15.45
CA SER A 15 2.55 3.63 -14.53
C SER A 15 1.76 4.91 -14.31
N VAL A 16 1.11 4.95 -13.15
CA VAL A 16 0.87 6.16 -12.37
C VAL A 16 -0.21 7.15 -12.87
N LEU A 17 -1.10 7.49 -11.92
CA LEU A 17 -1.77 8.78 -11.72
C LEU A 17 -1.59 9.84 -12.82
N LEU A 18 -2.71 10.25 -13.41
CA LEU A 18 -2.92 11.63 -13.84
C LEU A 18 -4.23 12.16 -13.24
N LEU A 19 -4.17 12.45 -11.93
CA LEU A 19 -4.91 13.54 -11.32
C LEU A 19 -3.97 14.75 -11.38
N THR A 20 -4.16 15.65 -12.35
CA THR A 20 -3.46 16.93 -12.36
C THR A 20 -4.24 17.99 -11.59
N SER A 21 -3.54 18.50 -10.58
CA SER A 21 -3.54 19.87 -10.10
C SER A 21 -4.87 20.48 -9.66
N MET A 22 -5.14 20.34 -8.37
CA MET A 22 -5.41 21.53 -7.58
C MET A 22 -4.25 21.74 -6.62
N SER A 23 -3.69 22.95 -6.65
CA SER A 23 -2.72 23.48 -5.71
C SER A 23 -3.22 23.31 -4.28
N GLY A 24 -2.58 22.40 -3.57
CA GLY A 24 -2.82 22.09 -2.17
C GLY A 24 -1.81 21.02 -1.78
N ILE A 25 -1.02 21.29 -0.76
CA ILE A 25 0.05 20.43 -0.26
C ILE A 25 -0.47 19.00 -0.11
N ALA A 26 0.05 18.08 -0.93
CA ALA A 26 -0.29 16.67 -0.90
C ALA A 26 0.35 16.01 0.33
N SER A 27 -0.41 15.93 1.43
CA SER A 27 -0.11 15.07 2.56
C SER A 27 -0.36 13.62 2.13
N ALA A 28 0.65 12.77 2.26
CA ALA A 28 0.59 11.40 1.76
C ALA A 28 -0.32 10.56 2.66
N LYS A 29 -1.38 10.04 2.04
CA LYS A 29 -2.45 9.18 2.57
C LYS A 29 -2.26 7.76 2.02
N SER A 30 -3.00 6.72 2.46
CA SER A 30 -2.89 5.43 1.74
C SER A 30 -3.22 5.69 0.27
N ASN A 31 -2.39 5.15 -0.62
CA ASN A 31 -2.59 5.29 -2.06
C ASN A 31 -3.54 4.22 -2.61
N TYR A 32 -4.01 3.32 -1.75
CA TYR A 32 -4.68 2.09 -2.15
C TYR A 32 -6.07 1.97 -1.49
N LEU A 33 -6.23 2.38 -0.23
CA LEU A 33 -7.54 2.51 0.41
C LEU A 33 -8.10 3.93 0.25
N GLN A 34 -9.31 4.04 -0.27
CA GLN A 34 -10.03 5.30 -0.30
C GLN A 34 -10.66 5.62 1.06
N GLU A 35 -10.79 6.91 1.38
CA GLU A 35 -11.52 7.36 2.57
C GLU A 35 -12.89 6.68 2.65
N SER A 36 -13.26 6.23 3.86
CA SER A 36 -14.53 5.56 4.12
C SER A 36 -14.71 4.20 3.42
N ALA A 37 -13.67 3.62 2.82
CA ALA A 37 -13.72 2.23 2.34
C ALA A 37 -14.08 1.29 3.49
N ALA A 38 -15.09 0.43 3.28
CA ALA A 38 -15.49 -0.56 4.28
C ALA A 38 -14.37 -1.62 4.41
N ILE A 39 -13.81 -1.74 5.61
CA ILE A 39 -12.70 -2.66 5.88
C ILE A 39 -13.10 -3.79 6.81
N GLY A 40 -14.20 -3.68 7.54
CA GLY A 40 -14.59 -4.70 8.51
C GLY A 40 -15.88 -4.37 9.23
N LYS A 41 -16.18 -5.13 10.28
CA LYS A 41 -17.37 -4.97 11.12
C LYS A 41 -16.98 -5.09 12.58
N ILE A 42 -17.67 -4.36 13.45
CA ILE A 42 -17.46 -4.53 14.90
C ILE A 42 -17.91 -5.92 15.33
N SER A 43 -17.35 -6.41 16.43
CA SER A 43 -17.74 -7.66 17.06
C SER A 43 -19.19 -7.58 17.60
N SER A 44 -19.92 -8.69 17.61
CA SER A 44 -21.19 -8.77 18.36
C SER A 44 -20.94 -8.75 19.88
N GLU A 45 -19.83 -9.35 20.31
CA GLU A 45 -19.37 -9.31 21.70
C GLU A 45 -18.56 -8.04 21.96
N GLN A 46 -19.01 -7.21 22.89
CA GLN A 46 -18.36 -5.95 23.23
C GLN A 46 -17.52 -6.06 24.51
N MET A 47 -16.25 -5.66 24.41
CA MET A 47 -15.38 -5.29 25.51
C MET A 47 -15.84 -3.97 26.13
N LYS A 48 -15.46 -3.74 27.39
CA LYS A 48 -15.68 -2.50 28.12
C LYS A 48 -14.36 -1.78 28.33
N GLY A 49 -14.38 -0.45 28.36
CA GLY A 49 -13.20 0.37 28.60
C GLY A 49 -13.35 1.26 29.82
N LYS A 50 -12.24 1.50 30.53
CA LYS A 50 -12.14 2.50 31.60
C LYS A 50 -10.86 3.32 31.49
N ILE A 51 -10.94 4.60 31.87
CA ILE A 51 -9.78 5.46 32.12
C ILE A 51 -9.90 5.99 33.54
N ASN A 52 -8.89 5.75 34.40
CA ASN A 52 -8.91 6.06 35.83
C ASN A 52 -10.18 5.57 36.55
N GLY A 53 -10.66 4.38 36.19
CA GLY A 53 -11.86 3.78 36.78
C GLY A 53 -13.19 4.29 36.20
N ILE A 54 -13.18 5.35 35.39
CA ILE A 54 -14.36 5.94 34.74
C ILE A 54 -14.59 5.26 33.39
N SER A 55 -15.81 4.79 33.14
CA SER A 55 -16.19 4.10 31.91
C SER A 55 -16.07 5.00 30.69
N ILE A 56 -15.43 4.51 29.63
CA ILE A 56 -15.33 5.15 28.31
C ILE A 56 -16.06 4.30 27.27
N SER A 57 -16.81 4.95 26.37
CA SER A 57 -17.54 4.24 25.32
C SER A 57 -16.62 3.92 24.15
N GLY A 58 -16.82 2.76 23.54
CA GLY A 58 -16.01 2.30 22.43
C GLY A 58 -16.59 1.07 21.76
N TYR A 59 -15.82 0.51 20.84
CA TYR A 59 -16.20 -0.58 19.97
C TYR A 59 -15.16 -1.69 20.05
N THR A 60 -15.62 -2.92 19.97
CA THR A 60 -14.73 -4.07 19.85
C THR A 60 -14.51 -4.39 18.39
N PHE A 61 -13.26 -4.31 17.95
CA PHE A 61 -12.86 -4.63 16.58
C PHE A 61 -11.48 -5.29 16.62
N ARG A 62 -11.34 -6.42 15.92
CA ARG A 62 -10.10 -7.23 15.87
C ARG A 62 -9.51 -7.49 17.27
N ASN A 63 -10.36 -8.00 18.17
CA ASN A 63 -10.00 -8.34 19.56
C ASN A 63 -9.35 -7.19 20.35
N SER A 64 -9.67 -5.94 20.01
CA SER A 64 -9.20 -4.75 20.71
C SER A 64 -10.36 -3.80 20.98
N PHE A 65 -10.22 -2.98 22.01
CA PHE A 65 -11.19 -1.94 22.36
C PHE A 65 -10.78 -0.60 21.75
N TRP A 66 -11.63 -0.09 20.84
CA TRP A 66 -11.43 1.13 20.07
C TRP A 66 -12.31 2.24 20.59
N ILE A 67 -11.74 3.41 20.84
CA ILE A 67 -12.43 4.55 21.44
C ILE A 67 -12.47 5.73 20.46
N PRO A 68 -13.58 6.47 20.39
CA PRO A 68 -13.63 7.72 19.65
C PRO A 68 -12.66 8.75 20.22
N VAL A 69 -11.80 9.30 19.36
CA VAL A 69 -10.73 10.23 19.77
C VAL A 69 -11.30 11.48 20.45
N LYS A 70 -12.46 11.97 20.00
CA LYS A 70 -13.13 13.14 20.59
C LYS A 70 -13.45 12.95 22.08
N GLN A 71 -13.73 11.71 22.53
CA GLN A 71 -14.05 11.47 23.94
C GLN A 71 -12.87 11.76 24.87
N LEU A 72 -11.63 11.62 24.39
CA LEU A 72 -10.41 11.82 25.20
C LEU A 72 -10.31 13.21 25.82
N ILE A 73 -10.97 14.20 25.23
CA ILE A 73 -11.10 15.56 25.78
C ILE A 73 -11.66 15.52 27.21
N GLU A 74 -12.62 14.64 27.49
CA GLU A 74 -13.26 14.48 28.80
C GLU A 74 -12.47 13.57 29.77
N TYR A 75 -11.37 12.98 29.31
CA TYR A 75 -10.51 12.10 30.09
C TYR A 75 -9.11 12.69 30.31
N GLY A 76 -9.01 14.03 30.33
CA GLY A 76 -7.77 14.72 30.65
C GLY A 76 -6.76 14.78 29.48
N PHE A 77 -7.20 14.60 28.24
CA PHE A 77 -6.36 14.82 27.07
C PHE A 77 -6.72 16.13 26.36
N ASP A 78 -5.73 16.68 25.68
CA ASP A 78 -5.93 17.64 24.61
C ASP A 78 -5.91 16.89 23.28
N VAL A 79 -6.87 17.26 22.43
CA VAL A 79 -7.01 16.71 21.08
C VAL A 79 -6.97 17.90 20.15
N ALA A 80 -5.78 18.20 19.64
CA ALA A 80 -5.58 19.28 18.70
C ALA A 80 -6.05 18.81 17.32
N VAL A 81 -7.18 19.37 16.87
CA VAL A 81 -7.71 19.17 15.53
C VAL A 81 -7.27 20.39 14.72
N GLY A 82 -6.15 20.29 13.99
CA GLY A 82 -5.95 21.17 12.84
C GLY A 82 -7.04 20.89 11.80
N GLY A 83 -7.17 21.70 10.76
CA GLY A 83 -8.26 21.63 9.78
C GLY A 83 -8.47 20.24 9.14
N LYS A 84 -9.37 20.13 8.14
CA LYS A 84 -9.72 18.83 7.54
C LYS A 84 -8.50 17.98 7.13
N THR A 85 -7.41 18.61 6.69
CA THR A 85 -6.17 17.97 6.23
C THR A 85 -5.11 17.72 7.29
N ASP A 86 -5.17 18.40 8.44
CA ASP A 86 -4.07 18.36 9.41
C ASP A 86 -4.15 17.10 10.28
N PRO A 87 -3.03 16.58 10.79
CA PRO A 87 -3.06 15.46 11.72
C PRO A 87 -3.81 15.81 13.01
N ILE A 88 -4.53 14.84 13.58
CA ILE A 88 -5.02 14.94 14.96
C ILE A 88 -3.85 14.61 15.88
N ARG A 89 -3.54 15.51 16.82
CA ARG A 89 -2.51 15.26 17.84
C ARG A 89 -3.16 15.13 19.21
N ILE A 90 -2.81 14.05 19.91
CA ILE A 90 -3.30 13.73 21.24
C ILE A 90 -2.16 13.94 22.22
N SER A 91 -2.41 14.71 23.28
CA SER A 91 -1.46 14.94 24.38
C SER A 91 -2.16 14.85 25.72
N ARG A 92 -1.49 14.27 26.72
CA ARG A 92 -1.98 14.25 28.10
C ARG A 92 -1.87 15.66 28.70
N ASN A 93 -2.96 16.16 29.28
CA ASN A 93 -3.00 17.45 29.97
C ASN A 93 -3.23 17.23 31.47
N LEU A 94 -2.18 17.37 32.27
CA LEU A 94 -2.22 17.11 33.71
C LEU A 94 -3.13 18.09 34.48
N ASN A 95 -3.40 19.27 33.91
CA ASN A 95 -4.25 20.29 34.52
C ASN A 95 -5.75 20.07 34.21
N LYS A 96 -6.06 19.10 33.35
CA LYS A 96 -7.42 18.82 32.92
C LYS A 96 -8.03 17.68 33.72
N GLU A 97 -9.18 17.97 34.32
CA GLU A 97 -9.97 17.00 35.09
C GLU A 97 -10.47 15.85 34.22
N ILE A 98 -10.58 14.66 34.82
CA ILE A 98 -11.13 13.46 34.19
C ILE A 98 -12.60 13.36 34.62
N LYS A 99 -13.51 13.79 33.75
CA LYS A 99 -14.95 13.84 34.02
C LYS A 99 -15.67 12.62 33.46
N GLY A 100 -15.14 12.08 32.37
CA GLY A 100 -15.79 11.08 31.55
C GLY A 100 -17.00 11.62 30.78
N VAL A 101 -17.57 10.75 29.94
CA VAL A 101 -18.74 11.08 29.12
C VAL A 101 -19.95 10.41 29.75
N LYS A 102 -21.05 11.15 29.94
CA LYS A 102 -22.32 10.56 30.35
C LYS A 102 -22.72 9.50 29.32
N GLN A 103 -22.78 8.24 29.73
CA GLN A 103 -23.28 7.17 28.89
C GLN A 103 -24.80 7.24 28.88
N GLU A 104 -25.40 7.50 27.72
CA GLU A 104 -26.82 7.25 27.54
C GLU A 104 -27.04 5.72 27.61
N ASN A 105 -28.01 5.28 28.42
CA ASN A 105 -28.42 3.89 28.54
C ASN A 105 -29.18 3.45 27.27
N THR A 106 -28.53 3.52 26.12
CA THR A 106 -29.03 2.91 24.88
C THR A 106 -28.48 1.49 24.82
N ALA A 107 -29.37 0.51 24.91
CA ALA A 107 -29.04 -0.88 24.58
C ALA A 107 -28.31 -0.92 23.22
N PRO A 108 -27.29 -1.78 23.05
CA PRO A 108 -26.53 -1.84 21.81
C PRO A 108 -27.51 -2.07 20.65
N SER A 109 -27.54 -1.13 19.70
CA SER A 109 -28.43 -1.28 18.56
C SER A 109 -28.06 -2.59 17.85
N LYS A 110 -29.05 -3.43 17.51
CA LYS A 110 -28.85 -4.65 16.70
C LYS A 110 -28.30 -4.36 15.29
N LYS A 111 -28.03 -3.09 14.96
CA LYS A 111 -27.53 -2.67 13.66
C LYS A 111 -26.08 -3.12 13.54
N GLU A 112 -25.79 -3.84 12.47
CA GLU A 112 -24.43 -4.20 12.10
C GLU A 112 -23.64 -2.91 11.79
N ILE A 113 -22.65 -2.59 12.62
CA ILE A 113 -21.84 -1.38 12.47
C ILE A 113 -20.58 -1.73 11.67
N THR A 114 -20.42 -1.07 10.52
CA THR A 114 -19.26 -1.23 9.64
C THR A 114 -18.10 -0.37 10.13
N VAL A 115 -16.90 -0.93 10.04
CA VAL A 115 -15.64 -0.23 10.28
C VAL A 115 -15.10 0.24 8.94
N HIS A 116 -14.76 1.51 8.86
CA HIS A 116 -14.28 2.16 7.66
C HIS A 116 -12.82 2.59 7.80
N TYR A 117 -12.10 2.57 6.69
CA TYR A 117 -10.77 3.15 6.60
C TYR A 117 -10.85 4.68 6.69
N THR A 118 -9.83 5.31 7.29
CA THR A 118 -9.64 6.76 7.26
C THR A 118 -8.19 7.09 6.92
N ASN A 119 -8.03 8.15 6.12
CA ASN A 119 -6.77 8.80 5.83
C ASN A 119 -6.43 9.90 6.85
N LYS A 120 -7.23 10.07 7.90
CA LYS A 120 -6.93 11.03 8.95
C LYS A 120 -5.80 10.48 9.81
N ASP A 121 -4.65 11.13 9.74
CA ASP A 121 -3.55 10.78 10.63
C ASP A 121 -3.85 11.18 12.07
N ILE A 122 -3.51 10.30 13.00
CA ILE A 122 -3.68 10.51 14.43
C ILE A 122 -2.37 10.17 15.11
N TYR A 123 -1.84 11.12 15.87
CA TYR A 123 -0.56 11.00 16.54
C TYR A 123 -0.69 11.16 18.05
N VAL A 124 0.14 10.42 18.76
CA VAL A 124 0.50 10.69 20.16
C VAL A 124 1.97 11.10 20.17
N GLY A 125 2.27 12.37 20.40
CA GLY A 125 3.62 12.87 20.16
C GLY A 125 4.02 12.70 18.70
N ASN A 126 5.15 12.04 18.42
CA ASN A 126 5.56 11.68 17.05
C ASN A 126 5.10 10.27 16.62
N LEU A 127 4.41 9.52 17.48
CA LEU A 127 3.90 8.19 17.16
C LEU A 127 2.62 8.25 16.34
N LYS A 128 2.69 7.80 15.08
CA LYS A 128 1.50 7.59 14.25
C LYS A 128 0.73 6.36 14.71
N LEU A 129 -0.53 6.54 15.10
CA LEU A 129 -1.41 5.46 15.53
C LEU A 129 -2.13 4.80 14.35
N THR A 130 -2.63 3.58 14.58
CA THR A 130 -3.66 3.00 13.70
C THR A 130 -4.99 3.67 14.01
N ALA A 131 -5.67 4.17 12.99
CA ALA A 131 -6.97 4.80 13.12
C ALA A 131 -7.97 4.25 12.11
N TYR A 132 -9.24 4.23 12.51
CA TYR A 132 -10.37 3.86 11.67
C TYR A 132 -11.52 4.84 11.88
N GLN A 133 -12.55 4.74 11.04
CA GLN A 133 -13.81 5.45 11.22
C GLN A 133 -14.92 4.46 11.58
N ILE A 134 -15.60 4.69 12.71
CA ILE A 134 -16.78 3.94 13.17
C ILE A 134 -17.84 4.95 13.58
N ASP A 135 -19.08 4.78 13.08
CA ASP A 135 -20.19 5.71 13.26
C ASP A 135 -19.81 7.17 12.94
N ASN A 136 -19.11 7.37 11.83
CA ASN A 136 -18.59 8.67 11.38
C ASN A 136 -17.56 9.33 12.32
N THR A 137 -17.07 8.63 13.34
CA THR A 137 -16.05 9.14 14.27
C THR A 137 -14.70 8.45 14.05
N ASN A 138 -13.60 9.19 14.21
CA ASN A 138 -12.27 8.61 14.21
C ASN A 138 -12.02 7.89 15.53
N VAL A 139 -11.60 6.63 15.45
CA VAL A 139 -11.32 5.76 16.60
C VAL A 139 -9.86 5.30 16.60
N ILE A 140 -9.31 5.12 17.79
CA ILE A 140 -8.00 4.50 18.05
C ILE A 140 -8.14 3.42 19.11
N ARG A 141 -7.15 2.55 19.30
CA ARG A 141 -7.20 1.61 20.43
C ARG A 141 -6.90 2.33 21.74
N LEU A 142 -7.62 1.94 22.80
CA LEU A 142 -7.29 2.42 24.15
C LEU A 142 -5.85 2.02 24.55
N SER A 143 -5.40 0.82 24.14
CA SER A 143 -4.05 0.33 24.43
C SER A 143 -2.93 1.14 23.77
N ASP A 144 -3.23 1.90 22.71
CA ASP A 144 -2.24 2.77 22.06
C ASP A 144 -1.87 3.97 22.95
N LEU A 145 -2.65 4.24 24.00
CA LEU A 145 -2.40 5.28 25.01
C LEU A 145 -1.58 4.78 26.21
N LYS A 146 -1.08 3.54 26.19
CA LYS A 146 -0.32 2.93 27.31
C LYS A 146 0.92 3.72 27.76
N MET A 147 1.45 4.62 26.92
CA MET A 147 2.58 5.45 27.33
C MET A 147 2.23 6.47 28.44
N PHE A 148 0.93 6.69 28.66
CA PHE A 148 0.42 7.64 29.67
C PHE A 148 -0.03 6.95 30.97
N GLY A 149 0.16 5.65 31.11
CA GLY A 149 -0.35 4.93 32.27
C GLY A 149 -0.32 3.42 32.15
N ASP A 150 -0.75 2.75 33.21
CA ASP A 150 -0.75 1.29 33.29
C ASP A 150 -2.01 0.70 32.66
N MET A 151 -1.83 -0.36 31.88
CA MET A 151 -2.94 -1.10 31.26
C MET A 151 -3.25 -2.36 32.07
N THR A 152 -4.52 -2.56 32.40
CA THR A 152 -5.03 -3.79 33.03
C THR A 152 -6.17 -4.39 32.23
N TRP A 153 -6.27 -5.73 32.26
CA TRP A 153 -7.34 -6.49 31.62
C TRP A 153 -8.03 -7.38 32.64
N GLU A 154 -9.35 -7.21 32.77
CA GLU A 154 -10.20 -8.08 33.58
C GLU A 154 -11.01 -9.02 32.70
N ALA A 155 -10.58 -10.28 32.65
CA ALA A 155 -11.13 -11.29 31.75
C ALA A 155 -12.62 -11.59 31.99
N LYS A 156 -13.06 -11.67 33.25
CA LYS A 156 -14.46 -12.00 33.60
C LYS A 156 -15.44 -10.95 33.09
N SER A 157 -15.09 -9.67 33.23
CA SER A 157 -15.94 -8.55 32.81
C SER A 157 -15.64 -8.08 31.39
N LYS A 158 -14.63 -8.68 30.73
CA LYS A 158 -14.06 -8.24 29.43
C LYS A 158 -13.74 -6.74 29.44
N THR A 159 -13.18 -6.25 30.55
CA THR A 159 -12.90 -4.83 30.76
C THR A 159 -11.41 -4.55 30.62
N ILE A 160 -11.06 -3.63 29.73
CA ILE A 160 -9.72 -3.05 29.64
C ILE A 160 -9.70 -1.71 30.37
N GLN A 161 -8.65 -1.44 31.13
CA GLN A 161 -8.51 -0.19 31.87
C GLN A 161 -7.13 0.43 31.67
N LEU A 162 -7.13 1.74 31.44
CA LEU A 162 -5.95 2.59 31.47
C LEU A 162 -5.95 3.39 32.78
N LYS A 163 -4.95 3.18 33.64
CA LYS A 163 -4.72 4.00 34.82
C LYS A 163 -3.63 5.03 34.51
N LEU A 164 -4.05 6.25 34.22
CA LEU A 164 -3.17 7.37 33.90
C LEU A 164 -2.24 7.69 35.07
N ASN A 165 -0.97 7.94 34.76
CA ASN A 165 0.02 8.48 35.67
C ASN A 165 0.34 9.95 35.30
N SER A 166 1.44 10.48 35.81
CA SER A 166 1.91 11.85 35.50
C SER A 166 2.73 11.94 34.21
N SER A 167 2.91 10.83 33.47
CA SER A 167 3.68 10.83 32.23
C SER A 167 3.01 11.67 31.15
N THR A 168 3.83 12.45 30.45
CA THR A 168 3.45 13.18 29.25
C THR A 168 4.39 12.80 28.11
N TYR A 169 3.96 13.04 26.86
CA TYR A 169 4.87 12.92 25.73
C TYR A 169 5.71 14.19 25.69
N ASN A 170 7.01 14.04 25.94
CA ASN A 170 8.00 15.06 25.69
C ASN A 170 9.19 14.38 25.02
N ASN A 171 9.62 14.92 23.87
CA ASN A 171 10.83 14.49 23.19
C ASN A 171 12.00 15.45 23.43
N GLU A 172 11.79 16.55 24.16
CA GLU A 172 12.76 17.62 24.50
C GLU A 172 13.36 18.39 23.32
N LEU A 173 13.30 17.81 22.12
CA LEU A 173 13.85 18.36 20.88
C LEU A 173 12.93 19.41 20.24
N ASN A 174 11.67 19.52 20.66
CA ASN A 174 10.66 20.38 20.02
C ASN A 174 10.55 20.18 18.49
N ILE A 175 10.83 18.96 18.03
CA ILE A 175 10.66 18.55 16.64
C ILE A 175 9.42 17.68 16.52
N TRP A 176 8.54 18.04 15.58
CA TRP A 176 7.37 17.26 15.25
C TRP A 176 7.59 16.50 13.95
N VAL A 177 7.29 15.20 13.97
CA VAL A 177 7.34 14.35 12.78
C VAL A 177 5.92 13.96 12.38
N THR A 178 5.73 13.93 11.07
CA THR A 178 4.59 13.35 10.36
C THR A 178 5.15 12.53 9.20
N ASP A 179 4.32 11.72 8.56
CA ASP A 179 4.78 10.89 7.44
C ASP A 179 5.29 11.72 6.25
N ASP A 180 4.80 12.92 6.03
CA ASP A 180 5.19 13.75 4.88
C ASP A 180 6.13 14.91 5.24
N LYS A 181 6.22 15.28 6.52
CA LYS A 181 6.95 16.47 6.97
C LYS A 181 7.58 16.30 8.35
N VAL A 182 8.67 17.03 8.55
CA VAL A 182 9.26 17.36 9.84
C VAL A 182 9.11 18.85 10.09
N TYR A 183 8.62 19.22 11.27
CA TYR A 183 8.46 20.59 11.71
C TYR A 183 9.46 20.87 12.83
N ASN A 184 10.34 21.82 12.58
CA ASN A 184 11.25 22.35 13.59
C ASN A 184 10.57 23.51 14.33
N ARG A 185 10.37 23.33 15.64
CA ARG A 185 9.69 24.30 16.50
C ARG A 185 10.61 24.87 17.59
N THR A 186 11.91 24.67 17.46
CA THR A 186 12.91 25.18 18.41
C THR A 186 13.12 26.70 18.30
N GLY A 187 12.77 27.29 17.14
CA GLY A 187 13.10 28.68 16.82
C GLY A 187 14.54 28.87 16.32
N GLN A 188 15.32 27.79 16.21
CA GLN A 188 16.69 27.77 15.70
C GLN A 188 16.79 26.82 14.51
N THR A 189 17.75 27.03 13.60
CA THR A 189 17.98 26.06 12.50
C THR A 189 18.65 24.80 13.05
N MET A 190 18.23 23.63 12.58
CA MET A 190 18.95 22.38 12.81
C MET A 190 19.82 22.04 11.59
N SER A 191 21.11 21.79 11.79
CA SER A 191 22.01 21.35 10.72
C SER A 191 21.55 20.05 10.10
N GLU A 192 21.19 19.09 10.95
CA GLU A 192 20.66 17.80 10.52
C GLU A 192 19.51 17.37 11.43
N ILE A 193 18.46 16.79 10.84
CA ILE A 193 17.46 16.01 11.55
C ILE A 193 17.49 14.62 10.95
N GLN A 194 17.84 13.63 11.76
CA GLN A 194 17.86 12.24 11.35
C GLN A 194 16.57 11.56 11.76
N ILE A 195 15.85 11.04 10.77
CA ILE A 195 14.63 10.25 10.96
C ILE A 195 14.86 8.83 10.44
N LYS A 196 14.10 7.89 10.99
CA LYS A 196 14.19 6.47 10.65
C LYS A 196 12.81 5.94 10.25
N HIS A 197 12.72 5.45 9.03
CA HIS A 197 11.50 4.87 8.46
C HIS A 197 11.46 3.37 8.68
N PHE A 198 10.26 2.84 8.83
CA PHE A 198 9.98 1.43 9.01
C PHE A 198 9.01 0.94 7.93
N TYR A 199 9.31 -0.22 7.33
CA TYR A 199 8.50 -0.83 6.28
C TYR A 199 8.35 -2.32 6.54
N LEU A 200 7.23 -2.89 6.13
CA LEU A 200 7.02 -4.33 6.06
C LEU A 200 7.22 -4.79 4.61
N GLN A 201 8.29 -5.54 4.36
CA GLN A 201 8.61 -6.10 3.05
C GLN A 201 8.91 -7.59 3.22
N ASP A 202 8.25 -8.45 2.43
CA ASP A 202 8.43 -9.91 2.46
C ASP A 202 8.29 -10.52 3.86
N GLY A 203 7.40 -9.93 4.69
CA GLY A 203 7.16 -10.36 6.07
C GLY A 203 8.23 -9.91 7.08
N GLN A 204 9.28 -9.21 6.63
CA GLN A 204 10.38 -8.68 7.44
C GLN A 204 10.24 -7.16 7.60
N ILE A 205 10.72 -6.63 8.72
CA ILE A 205 10.80 -5.18 8.92
C ILE A 205 12.10 -4.68 8.29
N GLN A 206 11.96 -3.73 7.37
CA GLN A 206 13.06 -2.98 6.80
C GLN A 206 13.14 -1.59 7.44
N GLU A 207 14.36 -1.08 7.56
CA GLU A 207 14.64 0.19 8.20
C GLU A 207 15.48 1.07 7.26
N LYS A 208 15.09 2.33 7.10
CA LYS A 208 15.82 3.29 6.25
C LYS A 208 16.01 4.60 6.98
N PHE A 209 17.23 5.11 7.04
CA PHE A 209 17.49 6.46 7.54
C PHE A 209 17.26 7.50 6.45
N GLU A 210 16.67 8.62 6.82
CA GLU A 210 16.65 9.86 6.04
C GLU A 210 17.27 10.97 6.88
N THR A 211 18.14 11.77 6.27
CA THR A 211 18.78 12.92 6.91
C THR A 211 18.31 14.18 6.22
N LEU A 212 17.62 15.04 6.97
CA LEU A 212 17.12 16.32 6.52
C LEU A 212 18.13 17.38 6.95
N ARG A 213 18.67 18.15 6.00
CA ARG A 213 19.73 19.14 6.27
C ARG A 213 19.16 20.56 6.33
N ASN A 214 19.75 21.41 7.16
CA ASN A 214 19.47 22.85 7.27
C ASN A 214 17.97 23.14 7.45
N VAL A 215 17.34 22.50 8.44
CA VAL A 215 15.91 22.60 8.68
C VAL A 215 15.61 23.79 9.59
N GLU A 216 15.18 24.90 9.01
CA GLU A 216 14.79 26.10 9.77
C GLU A 216 13.42 25.94 10.43
N THR A 217 12.38 25.62 9.65
CA THR A 217 10.99 25.53 10.13
C THR A 217 10.29 24.24 9.72
N VAL A 218 10.44 23.83 8.46
CA VAL A 218 9.81 22.62 7.94
C VAL A 218 10.68 21.98 6.87
N ALA A 219 10.71 20.64 6.86
CA ALA A 219 11.35 19.86 5.81
C ALA A 219 10.39 18.75 5.34
N ALA A 220 10.43 18.45 4.04
CA ALA A 220 9.65 17.37 3.45
C ALA A 220 10.35 16.02 3.68
N VAL A 221 9.56 15.02 4.07
CA VAL A 221 9.98 13.62 4.17
C VAL A 221 9.84 12.95 2.81
N LYS A 222 10.88 12.23 2.39
CA LYS A 222 10.96 11.57 1.07
C LYS A 222 11.18 10.07 1.17
N GLY A 223 11.80 9.58 2.24
CA GLY A 223 12.16 8.17 2.40
C GLY A 223 10.96 7.24 2.38
N ASN A 224 9.77 7.71 2.75
CA ASN A 224 8.54 6.94 2.73
C ASN A 224 7.88 6.82 1.34
N LYS A 225 8.45 7.41 0.28
CA LYS A 225 7.89 7.41 -1.08
C LYS A 225 8.59 6.44 -2.02
N GLN A 226 7.87 5.96 -3.02
CA GLN A 226 8.43 5.17 -4.12
C GLN A 226 9.37 6.02 -4.98
N GLU A 227 10.48 5.44 -5.43
CA GLU A 227 11.51 6.16 -6.19
C GLU A 227 11.01 6.61 -7.57
N ASP A 228 10.24 5.75 -8.25
CA ASP A 228 9.61 6.02 -9.55
C ASP A 228 8.43 7.00 -9.44
N ASN A 229 7.92 7.21 -8.23
CA ASN A 229 6.80 8.10 -7.98
C ASN A 229 6.86 8.72 -6.58
N ALA A 230 7.52 9.87 -6.47
CA ALA A 230 7.71 10.64 -5.24
C ALA A 230 6.40 11.13 -4.56
N LYS A 231 5.22 10.82 -5.11
CA LYS A 231 3.92 11.07 -4.45
C LYS A 231 3.32 9.83 -3.79
N ARG A 232 3.71 8.62 -4.20
CA ARG A 232 3.17 7.36 -3.66
C ARG A 232 3.97 6.91 -2.46
N ILE A 233 3.29 6.59 -1.36
CA ILE A 233 3.86 5.91 -0.20
C ILE A 233 4.22 4.49 -0.58
N VAL A 234 5.39 4.04 -0.11
CA VAL A 234 5.84 2.65 -0.22
C VAL A 234 4.82 1.72 0.44
N MET A 235 4.43 0.65 -0.27
CA MET A 235 3.52 -0.35 0.27
C MET A 235 4.11 -0.99 1.54
N GLY A 236 3.29 -1.18 2.57
CA GLY A 236 3.74 -1.73 3.86
C GLY A 236 4.50 -0.76 4.75
N TYR A 237 4.54 0.53 4.42
CA TYR A 237 5.12 1.56 5.29
C TYR A 237 4.41 1.60 6.66
N LEU A 238 5.20 1.47 7.73
CA LEU A 238 4.74 1.36 9.12
C LEU A 238 4.71 2.71 9.82
N GLY A 239 5.67 3.59 9.53
CA GLY A 239 5.81 4.91 10.17
C GLY A 239 7.25 5.39 10.23
N THR A 240 7.45 6.51 10.94
CA THR A 240 8.75 7.18 11.06
C THR A 240 9.02 7.55 12.52
N VAL A 241 10.28 7.41 12.93
CA VAL A 241 10.79 7.82 14.24
C VAL A 241 11.78 8.96 14.08
N LEU A 242 11.68 9.98 14.94
CA LEU A 242 12.75 10.96 15.11
C LEU A 242 13.90 10.28 15.86
N PHE A 243 15.09 10.22 15.26
CA PHE A 243 16.20 9.48 15.85
C PHE A 243 17.16 10.42 16.62
N ASN A 244 17.61 11.49 15.98
CA ASN A 244 18.41 12.55 16.61
C ASN A 244 18.35 13.83 15.78
N VAL A 245 18.87 14.91 16.35
CA VAL A 245 19.14 16.18 15.68
C VAL A 245 20.62 16.55 15.83
N VAL A 246 21.11 17.38 14.93
CA VAL A 246 22.42 18.03 15.00
C VAL A 246 22.21 19.54 14.92
N THR A 247 22.70 20.28 15.91
CA THR A 247 22.60 21.76 15.95
C THR A 247 23.54 22.42 14.94
N VAL A 248 23.45 23.74 14.77
CA VAL A 248 24.38 24.51 13.92
C VAL A 248 25.81 24.52 14.46
N GLU A 249 25.97 24.33 15.77
CA GLU A 249 27.25 24.16 16.45
C GLU A 249 27.81 22.74 16.33
N GLY A 250 27.08 21.82 15.70
CA GLY A 250 27.51 20.43 15.51
C GLY A 250 27.19 19.51 16.70
N GLU A 251 26.44 19.98 17.70
CA GLU A 251 26.03 19.14 18.83
C GLU A 251 24.97 18.13 18.38
N LYS A 252 25.21 16.84 18.64
CA LYS A 252 24.27 15.77 18.31
C LYS A 252 23.43 15.41 19.54
N VAL A 253 22.13 15.63 19.46
CA VAL A 253 21.16 15.36 20.55
C VAL A 253 20.23 14.22 20.14
N ALA A 254 20.25 13.13 20.91
CA ALA A 254 19.43 11.95 20.66
C ALA A 254 17.97 12.15 21.12
N ASN A 255 17.01 11.59 20.39
CA ASN A 255 15.63 11.52 20.86
C ASN A 255 15.51 10.44 21.94
N LEU A 256 15.26 10.83 23.19
CA LEU A 256 15.10 9.92 24.33
C LEU A 256 13.92 8.94 24.15
N ARG A 257 12.94 9.28 23.30
CA ARG A 257 11.79 8.42 22.98
C ARG A 257 12.04 7.47 21.82
N ALA A 258 13.17 7.56 21.13
CA ALA A 258 13.39 6.79 19.91
C ALA A 258 13.22 5.28 20.13
N ILE A 259 13.72 4.73 21.24
CA ILE A 259 13.59 3.29 21.52
C ILE A 259 12.13 2.88 21.72
N ASP A 260 11.39 3.59 22.58
CA ASP A 260 9.96 3.35 22.82
C ASP A 260 9.15 3.42 21.50
N GLU A 261 9.49 4.38 20.64
CA GLU A 261 8.82 4.58 19.36
C GLU A 261 9.15 3.47 18.35
N ILE A 262 10.41 3.02 18.32
CA ILE A 262 10.84 1.87 17.51
C ILE A 262 10.12 0.60 17.95
N ASP A 263 10.04 0.35 19.26
CA ASP A 263 9.36 -0.83 19.82
C ASP A 263 7.87 -0.83 19.48
N PHE A 264 7.23 0.34 19.45
CA PHE A 264 5.86 0.46 18.97
C PHE A 264 5.72 0.02 17.51
N TYR A 265 6.57 0.51 16.60
CA TYR A 265 6.51 0.15 15.19
C TYR A 265 6.86 -1.32 14.91
N LYS A 266 7.70 -1.92 15.77
CA LYS A 266 8.04 -3.36 15.73
C LYS A 266 7.03 -4.24 16.46
N SER A 267 6.06 -3.66 17.17
CA SER A 267 5.10 -4.44 17.95
C SER A 267 4.24 -5.34 17.07
N LYS A 268 3.96 -6.56 17.56
CA LYS A 268 3.06 -7.51 16.90
C LYS A 268 1.74 -6.86 16.48
N THR A 269 1.17 -6.08 17.39
CA THR A 269 -0.09 -5.36 17.20
C THR A 269 -0.05 -4.39 16.03
N ARG A 270 1.02 -3.60 15.89
CA ARG A 270 1.18 -2.68 14.75
C ARG A 270 1.35 -3.43 13.43
N LEU A 271 2.14 -4.51 13.43
CA LEU A 271 2.34 -5.34 12.25
C LEU A 271 1.04 -6.01 11.79
N GLU A 272 0.23 -6.51 12.72
CA GLU A 272 -1.08 -7.08 12.42
C GLU A 272 -2.04 -6.05 11.82
N ASP A 273 -2.00 -4.79 12.24
CA ASP A 273 -2.80 -3.73 11.63
C ASP A 273 -2.39 -3.44 10.19
N VAL A 274 -1.10 -3.29 9.94
CA VAL A 274 -0.62 -2.99 8.60
C VAL A 274 -0.87 -4.16 7.67
N LYS A 275 -0.64 -5.40 8.11
CA LYS A 275 -1.02 -6.60 7.34
C LYS A 275 -2.52 -6.60 7.01
N TYR A 276 -3.37 -6.28 7.98
CA TYR A 276 -4.81 -6.23 7.74
C TYR A 276 -5.20 -5.17 6.70
N GLN A 277 -4.60 -3.98 6.77
CA GLN A 277 -4.84 -2.91 5.80
C GLN A 277 -4.34 -3.34 4.41
N LEU A 278 -3.13 -3.89 4.32
CA LEU A 278 -2.58 -4.45 3.07
C LEU A 278 -3.50 -5.53 2.48
N ASP A 279 -4.02 -6.45 3.29
CA ASP A 279 -4.94 -7.49 2.81
C ASP A 279 -6.24 -6.89 2.24
N GLN A 280 -6.75 -5.79 2.81
CA GLN A 280 -7.89 -5.09 2.22
C GLN A 280 -7.51 -4.37 0.91
N GLU A 281 -6.32 -3.77 0.86
CA GLU A 281 -5.78 -3.13 -0.36
C GLU A 281 -5.65 -4.16 -1.48
N TYR A 282 -5.07 -5.33 -1.19
CA TYR A 282 -4.93 -6.43 -2.13
C TYR A 282 -6.27 -6.94 -2.65
N LYS A 283 -7.30 -7.05 -1.81
CA LYS A 283 -8.65 -7.45 -2.26
C LYS A 283 -9.26 -6.45 -3.23
N ILE A 284 -9.08 -5.15 -2.99
CA ILE A 284 -9.57 -4.09 -3.87
C ILE A 284 -8.79 -4.13 -5.20
N PHE A 285 -7.46 -4.17 -5.11
CA PHE A 285 -6.59 -4.29 -6.27
C PHE A 285 -6.93 -5.54 -7.11
N GLU A 286 -7.09 -6.70 -6.49
CA GLU A 286 -7.47 -7.94 -7.15
C GLU A 286 -8.81 -7.80 -7.88
N LYS A 287 -9.81 -7.17 -7.24
CA LYS A 287 -11.12 -6.92 -7.86
C LYS A 287 -11.02 -6.00 -9.08
N GLU A 288 -10.24 -4.92 -9.00
CA GLU A 288 -10.02 -3.99 -10.10
C GLU A 288 -9.27 -4.67 -11.26
N VAL A 289 -8.21 -5.42 -10.96
CA VAL A 289 -7.46 -6.20 -11.94
C VAL A 289 -8.38 -7.23 -12.61
N LYS A 290 -9.18 -7.99 -11.86
CA LYS A 290 -10.16 -8.92 -12.44
C LYS A 290 -11.15 -8.24 -13.35
N ALA A 291 -11.66 -7.07 -12.97
CA ALA A 291 -12.58 -6.30 -13.80
C ALA A 291 -11.93 -5.85 -15.11
N TYR A 292 -10.69 -5.35 -15.05
CA TYR A 292 -9.90 -4.98 -16.21
C TYR A 292 -9.62 -6.18 -17.13
N LEU A 293 -9.08 -7.28 -16.57
CA LEU A 293 -8.76 -8.49 -17.32
C LEU A 293 -9.99 -9.09 -17.98
N LYS A 294 -11.16 -9.06 -17.32
CA LYS A 294 -12.43 -9.50 -17.91
C LYS A 294 -12.84 -8.65 -19.12
N GLN A 295 -12.58 -7.35 -19.10
CA GLN A 295 -12.85 -6.47 -20.25
C GLN A 295 -11.86 -6.75 -21.39
N GLU A 296 -10.56 -6.86 -21.07
CA GLU A 296 -9.53 -7.18 -22.07
C GLU A 296 -9.71 -8.57 -22.68
N LEU A 297 -10.13 -9.57 -21.88
CA LEU A 297 -10.43 -10.92 -22.35
C LEU A 297 -11.54 -10.90 -23.42
N LYS A 298 -12.60 -10.10 -23.20
CA LYS A 298 -13.66 -9.91 -24.20
C LYS A 298 -13.14 -9.23 -25.46
N ARG A 299 -12.31 -8.19 -25.33
CA ARG A 299 -11.66 -7.50 -26.46
C ARG A 299 -10.72 -8.43 -27.24
N ASN A 300 -10.11 -9.40 -26.54
CA ASN A 300 -9.28 -10.44 -27.10
C ASN A 300 -10.08 -11.69 -27.54
N ASN A 301 -11.36 -11.53 -27.91
CA ASN A 301 -12.22 -12.62 -28.40
C ASN A 301 -12.32 -13.84 -27.46
N ASN A 302 -12.22 -13.62 -26.15
CA ASN A 302 -12.17 -14.66 -25.12
C ASN A 302 -10.99 -15.63 -25.25
N GLN A 303 -9.92 -15.23 -25.94
CA GLN A 303 -8.65 -15.94 -25.93
C GLN A 303 -7.88 -15.57 -24.64
N PRO A 304 -7.52 -16.56 -23.79
CA PRO A 304 -6.99 -16.32 -22.45
C PRO A 304 -5.56 -15.76 -22.44
N LEU A 305 -4.80 -15.95 -23.52
CA LEU A 305 -3.47 -15.36 -23.69
C LEU A 305 -3.49 -14.34 -24.82
N LYS A 306 -3.06 -13.11 -24.55
CA LYS A 306 -2.93 -12.06 -25.57
C LYS A 306 -1.46 -11.88 -25.90
N VAL A 307 -1.14 -11.93 -27.20
CA VAL A 307 0.18 -11.54 -27.71
C VAL A 307 0.25 -10.02 -27.67
N VAL A 308 1.16 -9.49 -26.85
CA VAL A 308 1.36 -8.05 -26.65
C VAL A 308 2.36 -7.51 -27.68
N GLY A 309 3.39 -8.30 -27.99
CA GLY A 309 4.43 -7.93 -28.93
C GLY A 309 5.22 -9.14 -29.42
N THR A 310 5.92 -8.94 -30.53
CA THR A 310 6.79 -9.94 -31.15
C THR A 310 8.06 -9.25 -31.63
N GLU A 311 9.21 -9.84 -31.32
CA GLU A 311 10.52 -9.39 -31.76
C GLU A 311 11.28 -10.58 -32.39
N VAL A 312 12.09 -10.31 -33.41
CA VAL A 312 12.96 -11.31 -34.03
C VAL A 312 14.40 -10.92 -33.74
N SER A 313 15.08 -11.73 -32.92
CA SER A 313 16.53 -11.67 -32.69
C SER A 313 17.21 -12.80 -33.48
N TYR A 314 18.52 -12.93 -33.34
CA TYR A 314 19.31 -13.97 -34.00
C TYR A 314 20.32 -14.55 -33.02
N ASP A 315 20.52 -15.87 -33.07
CA ASP A 315 21.59 -16.51 -32.31
C ASP A 315 22.96 -16.36 -33.00
N SER A 316 24.02 -16.91 -32.38
CA SER A 316 25.40 -16.74 -32.81
C SER A 316 25.71 -17.30 -34.21
N ILE A 317 24.83 -18.15 -34.77
CA ILE A 317 24.97 -18.70 -36.13
C ILE A 317 23.94 -18.10 -37.10
N GLY A 318 23.21 -17.06 -36.69
CA GLY A 318 22.25 -16.35 -37.52
C GLY A 318 20.87 -17.01 -37.60
N THR A 319 20.55 -17.99 -36.74
CA THR A 319 19.20 -18.56 -36.70
C THR A 319 18.24 -17.54 -36.09
N PRO A 320 17.11 -17.22 -36.74
CA PRO A 320 16.14 -16.29 -36.17
C PRO A 320 15.48 -16.87 -34.91
N GLU A 321 15.35 -16.03 -33.89
CA GLU A 321 14.70 -16.32 -32.61
C GLU A 321 13.51 -15.38 -32.41
N VAL A 322 12.31 -15.94 -32.31
CA VAL A 322 11.07 -15.17 -32.17
C VAL A 322 10.71 -15.06 -30.70
N ASN A 323 10.92 -13.87 -30.14
CA ASN A 323 10.56 -13.51 -28.78
C ASN A 323 9.12 -12.99 -28.76
N VAL A 324 8.25 -13.61 -27.99
CA VAL A 324 6.81 -13.28 -27.93
C VAL A 324 6.46 -12.85 -26.52
N ASP A 325 6.06 -11.60 -26.36
CA ASP A 325 5.49 -11.08 -25.11
C ASP A 325 4.01 -11.46 -25.04
N ILE A 326 3.64 -12.18 -23.99
CA ILE A 326 2.29 -12.67 -23.76
C ILE A 326 1.81 -12.24 -22.38
N ILE A 327 0.55 -11.82 -22.29
CA ILE A 327 -0.16 -11.60 -21.03
C ILE A 327 -1.30 -12.61 -20.84
N ASN A 328 -1.44 -13.13 -19.61
CA ASN A 328 -2.60 -13.96 -19.22
C ASN A 328 -3.78 -13.09 -18.78
N LEU A 329 -4.85 -13.15 -19.56
CA LEU A 329 -6.11 -12.43 -19.33
C LEU A 329 -7.13 -13.23 -18.51
N SER A 330 -6.81 -14.47 -18.14
CA SER A 330 -7.68 -15.33 -17.34
C SER A 330 -7.31 -15.27 -15.85
N GLU A 331 -8.27 -15.61 -14.99
CA GLU A 331 -8.01 -15.79 -13.55
C GLU A 331 -7.26 -17.11 -13.25
N LYS A 332 -7.15 -17.99 -14.24
CA LYS A 332 -6.56 -19.31 -14.10
C LYS A 332 -5.06 -19.24 -14.39
N ARG A 333 -4.28 -19.97 -13.58
CA ARG A 333 -2.85 -20.17 -13.84
C ARG A 333 -2.67 -20.99 -15.11
N VAL A 334 -1.85 -20.50 -16.03
CA VAL A 334 -1.44 -21.24 -17.24
C VAL A 334 -0.23 -22.11 -16.93
N VAL A 335 -0.25 -23.35 -17.42
CA VAL A 335 0.85 -24.32 -17.24
C VAL A 335 1.50 -24.74 -18.54
N ALA A 336 0.80 -24.59 -19.66
CA ALA A 336 1.34 -24.76 -21.00
C ALA A 336 0.46 -24.05 -22.03
N PHE A 337 1.02 -23.71 -23.19
CA PHE A 337 0.25 -23.21 -24.31
C PHE A 337 0.93 -23.52 -25.65
N GLU A 338 0.15 -23.54 -26.71
CA GLU A 338 0.59 -23.79 -28.08
C GLU A 338 0.42 -22.54 -28.93
N VAL A 339 1.34 -22.36 -29.87
CA VAL A 339 1.33 -21.26 -30.82
C VAL A 339 1.59 -21.72 -32.25
N VAL A 340 1.14 -20.92 -33.20
CA VAL A 340 1.59 -20.96 -34.59
C VAL A 340 2.32 -19.66 -34.89
N VAL A 341 3.58 -19.78 -35.32
CA VAL A 341 4.45 -18.66 -35.67
C VAL A 341 4.64 -18.63 -37.18
N THR A 342 4.37 -17.49 -37.81
CA THR A 342 4.59 -17.26 -39.25
C THR A 342 5.62 -16.15 -39.43
N GLY A 343 6.67 -16.43 -40.21
CA GLY A 343 7.77 -15.50 -40.45
C GLY A 343 7.62 -14.66 -41.72
N TYR A 344 8.13 -13.44 -41.67
CA TYR A 344 8.11 -12.50 -42.79
C TYR A 344 9.48 -11.83 -42.98
N ASP A 345 9.83 -11.58 -44.23
CA ASP A 345 11.02 -10.80 -44.60
C ASP A 345 10.76 -9.29 -44.56
N SER A 346 11.77 -8.49 -44.91
CA SER A 346 11.69 -7.02 -44.91
C SER A 346 10.68 -6.47 -45.94
N TYR A 347 10.32 -7.26 -46.95
CA TYR A 347 9.31 -6.96 -47.95
C TYR A 347 7.91 -7.45 -47.54
N ASN A 348 7.75 -7.96 -46.31
CA ASN A 348 6.52 -8.58 -45.79
C ASN A 348 6.08 -9.83 -46.56
N ARG A 349 7.00 -10.54 -47.23
CA ARG A 349 6.73 -11.83 -47.85
C ARG A 349 6.90 -12.94 -46.82
N VAL A 350 6.07 -13.97 -46.91
CA VAL A 350 6.16 -15.14 -46.02
C VAL A 350 7.48 -15.87 -46.27
N VAL A 351 8.29 -16.02 -45.22
CA VAL A 351 9.50 -16.83 -45.25
C VAL A 351 9.10 -18.28 -45.02
N ARG A 352 9.54 -19.18 -45.90
CA ARG A 352 9.30 -20.61 -45.80
C ARG A 352 10.57 -21.32 -45.36
N ASN A 353 10.39 -22.37 -44.56
CA ASN A 353 11.47 -23.27 -44.21
C ASN A 353 12.16 -23.79 -45.50
N THR A 354 13.47 -23.63 -45.60
CA THR A 354 14.23 -23.98 -46.81
C THR A 354 14.21 -25.48 -47.10
N ILE A 355 14.03 -26.32 -46.07
CA ILE A 355 13.95 -27.78 -46.15
C ILE A 355 12.50 -28.25 -46.33
N THR A 356 11.62 -27.97 -45.36
CA THR A 356 10.26 -28.54 -45.30
C THR A 356 9.25 -27.78 -46.17
N LYS A 357 9.60 -26.57 -46.64
CA LYS A 357 8.73 -25.63 -47.37
C LYS A 357 7.52 -25.12 -46.57
N GLU A 358 7.42 -25.47 -45.29
CA GLU A 358 6.39 -24.96 -44.39
C GLU A 358 6.57 -23.46 -44.18
N SER A 359 5.44 -22.73 -44.12
CA SER A 359 5.41 -21.28 -43.87
C SER A 359 5.31 -20.91 -42.39
N SER A 360 5.14 -21.90 -41.52
CA SER A 360 4.84 -21.67 -40.12
C SER A 360 5.38 -22.76 -39.21
N LEU A 361 5.86 -22.38 -38.04
CA LEU A 361 6.25 -23.26 -36.96
C LEU A 361 5.07 -23.47 -36.01
N LYS A 362 4.83 -24.73 -35.59
CA LYS A 362 3.96 -25.05 -34.44
C LYS A 362 4.82 -25.18 -33.20
N GLY A 363 4.64 -24.28 -32.25
CA GLY A 363 5.40 -24.21 -31.01
C GLY A 363 4.56 -24.62 -29.80
N ILE A 364 5.20 -25.24 -28.81
CA ILE A 364 4.64 -25.46 -27.48
C ILE A 364 5.55 -24.82 -26.44
N ALA A 365 4.96 -24.07 -25.52
CA ALA A 365 5.62 -23.62 -24.31
C ALA A 365 5.09 -24.49 -23.15
N GLN A 366 6.00 -25.20 -22.49
CA GLN A 366 5.73 -26.12 -21.38
C GLN A 366 6.89 -26.03 -20.38
N ASN A 367 6.66 -26.52 -19.15
CA ASN A 367 7.64 -26.39 -18.06
C ASN A 367 8.06 -24.93 -17.81
N LEU A 368 7.07 -24.02 -17.81
CA LEU A 368 7.28 -22.59 -17.66
C LEU A 368 8.02 -22.33 -16.33
N SER A 369 9.25 -21.85 -16.41
CA SER A 369 10.07 -21.47 -15.24
C SER A 369 9.39 -20.35 -14.45
N GLU A 370 8.69 -19.47 -15.15
CA GLU A 370 7.81 -18.46 -14.58
C GLU A 370 6.35 -18.88 -14.75
N VAL A 371 5.66 -18.99 -13.62
CA VAL A 371 4.24 -19.29 -13.60
C VAL A 371 3.45 -18.10 -14.15
N ILE A 372 2.73 -18.26 -15.26
CA ILE A 372 1.85 -17.20 -15.77
C ILE A 372 0.54 -17.19 -14.98
N GLY A 373 0.55 -16.49 -13.86
CA GLY A 373 -0.64 -16.19 -13.06
C GLY A 373 -1.58 -15.19 -13.73
N MET A 374 -2.65 -14.84 -13.02
CA MET A 374 -3.62 -13.85 -13.49
C MET A 374 -2.94 -12.50 -13.75
N GLY A 375 -3.06 -11.97 -14.96
CA GLY A 375 -2.47 -10.68 -15.36
C GLY A 375 -0.95 -10.68 -15.54
N SER A 376 -0.28 -11.81 -15.27
CA SER A 376 1.17 -11.93 -15.43
C SER A 376 1.56 -11.87 -16.91
N ARG A 377 2.76 -11.33 -17.16
CA ARG A 377 3.41 -11.31 -18.47
C ARG A 377 4.59 -12.25 -18.50
N GLY A 378 4.93 -12.74 -19.69
CA GLY A 378 6.14 -13.54 -19.91
C GLY A 378 6.59 -13.43 -21.36
N VAL A 379 7.91 -13.51 -21.57
CA VAL A 379 8.52 -13.58 -22.89
C VAL A 379 8.93 -15.02 -23.18
N TYR A 380 8.47 -15.54 -24.31
CA TYR A 380 8.77 -16.90 -24.76
C TYR A 380 9.42 -16.88 -26.13
N THR A 381 10.46 -17.69 -26.29
CA THR A 381 11.29 -17.67 -27.50
C THR A 381 11.14 -18.98 -28.28
N TRP A 382 10.90 -18.86 -29.58
CA TRP A 382 10.95 -20.00 -30.52
C TRP A 382 12.05 -19.80 -31.55
N LYS A 383 12.91 -20.81 -31.71
CA LYS A 383 13.91 -20.84 -32.77
C LYS A 383 13.27 -21.22 -34.10
N MET A 384 13.47 -20.40 -35.12
CA MET A 384 12.91 -20.59 -36.45
C MET A 384 13.95 -21.19 -37.39
N HIS A 385 14.39 -22.43 -37.10
CA HIS A 385 15.39 -23.12 -37.92
C HIS A 385 15.00 -23.13 -39.40
N PHE A 386 15.97 -22.83 -40.26
CA PHE A 386 15.85 -22.81 -41.72
C PHE A 386 14.82 -21.82 -42.28
N HIS A 387 14.37 -20.83 -41.50
CA HIS A 387 13.57 -19.70 -41.98
C HIS A 387 14.47 -18.47 -42.18
N ASP A 388 15.52 -18.65 -42.96
CA ASP A 388 16.56 -17.65 -43.15
C ASP A 388 15.98 -16.36 -43.77
N ASN A 389 16.46 -15.20 -43.33
CA ASN A 389 15.99 -13.85 -43.72
C ASN A 389 14.66 -13.37 -43.11
N MET A 390 14.13 -14.08 -42.11
CA MET A 390 12.98 -13.62 -41.32
C MET A 390 13.37 -12.41 -40.45
N VAL A 391 12.64 -11.30 -40.56
CA VAL A 391 12.83 -10.08 -39.75
C VAL A 391 11.61 -9.70 -38.92
N LYS A 392 10.45 -10.32 -39.19
CA LYS A 392 9.19 -10.08 -38.47
C LYS A 392 8.42 -11.38 -38.28
N ALA A 393 7.63 -11.46 -37.21
CA ALA A 393 6.78 -12.61 -36.90
C ALA A 393 5.32 -12.21 -36.71
N SER A 394 4.41 -13.11 -37.09
CA SER A 394 3.02 -13.11 -36.60
C SER A 394 2.80 -14.37 -35.77
N VAL A 395 2.21 -14.21 -34.59
CA VAL A 395 2.00 -15.33 -33.65
C VAL A 395 0.52 -15.45 -33.31
N LYS A 396 0.01 -16.68 -33.36
CA LYS A 396 -1.36 -17.03 -32.93
C LYS A 396 -1.30 -18.09 -31.84
N VAL A 397 -1.98 -17.86 -30.72
CA VAL A 397 -2.13 -18.89 -29.68
C VAL A 397 -3.27 -19.84 -30.09
N THR A 398 -3.00 -21.13 -30.11
CA THR A 398 -3.96 -22.16 -30.57
C THR A 398 -4.56 -22.97 -29.43
N SER A 399 -3.84 -23.12 -28.32
CA SER A 399 -4.28 -23.92 -27.17
C SER A 399 -3.66 -23.38 -25.89
N VAL A 400 -4.39 -23.44 -24.78
CA VAL A 400 -3.91 -23.03 -23.44
C VAL A 400 -4.38 -24.05 -22.41
N LYS A 401 -3.44 -24.63 -21.67
CA LYS A 401 -3.68 -25.55 -20.55
C LYS A 401 -3.58 -24.81 -19.23
N PHE A 402 -4.59 -24.99 -18.37
CA PHE A 402 -4.64 -24.40 -17.04
C PHE A 402 -4.26 -25.39 -15.95
N SER A 403 -3.87 -24.87 -14.79
CA SER A 403 -3.49 -25.66 -13.61
C SER A 403 -4.65 -26.46 -13.01
N ASP A 404 -5.90 -26.04 -13.26
CA ASP A 404 -7.11 -26.77 -12.85
C ASP A 404 -7.47 -27.94 -13.77
N GLY A 405 -6.62 -28.22 -14.77
CA GLY A 405 -6.82 -29.29 -15.74
C GLY A 405 -7.64 -28.89 -16.97
N THR A 406 -8.28 -27.72 -16.99
CA THR A 406 -9.06 -27.27 -18.16
C THR A 406 -8.18 -26.82 -19.32
N VAL A 407 -8.73 -26.87 -20.54
CA VAL A 407 -8.03 -26.48 -21.78
C VAL A 407 -8.91 -25.53 -22.58
N TRP A 408 -8.35 -24.41 -22.99
CA TRP A 408 -8.92 -23.55 -24.03
C TRP A 408 -8.30 -23.89 -25.38
N ARG A 409 -9.09 -23.89 -26.45
CA ARG A 409 -8.62 -24.06 -27.83
C ARG A 409 -9.20 -22.97 -28.72
N ALA A 410 -8.37 -22.46 -29.62
CA ALA A 410 -8.83 -21.54 -30.66
C ALA A 410 -9.90 -22.24 -31.52
N LYS A 411 -10.96 -21.50 -31.86
CA LYS A 411 -12.03 -21.97 -32.75
C LYS A 411 -11.65 -21.79 -34.21
#